data_AF-A0A524F6W1-F1
#
_entry.id   AF-A0A524F6W1-F1
#
_cell.length_a   1.000
_cell.length_b   1.000
_cell.length_c   1.000
_cell.angle_alpha   90.00
_cell.angle_beta   90.00
_cell.angle_gamma   90.00
#
_symmetry.space_group_name_H-M   'P 1'
#
loop_
_entity.id
_entity.type
_entity.pdbx_description
1 polymer ?
#
loop_
_entity_poly.entity_id
_entity_poly.type
_entity_poly.pdbx_seq_one_letter_code
_entity_poly.pdbx_strand_id
1 'polypeptide(L)'
;MNTILIFNGSPRKKGNTAVLCDSLAEVIKNRNGKTEILTLNSLNINPCRACDSCMRNKDGMCVQEDDMKDIYGKILDAHGLVFAAPIYWFMYSAQLKLVIDRMYALFGMKGNPLGGKIMAGILVYGGSDEHDSGAINAINALKTMFNYLGGEIKEIIHGTAMDIGDIRKNKILMNKVKELGIKIMQKL
;
A
#
# COMPACT_ATOMS: atom_id res chain seq x y z
N MET A 1 6.16 -6.16 18.27
CA MET A 1 6.08 -7.22 17.22
C MET A 1 6.00 -6.52 15.88
N ASN A 2 6.84 -6.92 14.94
CA ASN A 2 7.05 -6.21 13.69
C ASN A 2 5.97 -6.55 12.66
N THR A 3 4.85 -5.82 12.72
CA THR A 3 3.70 -6.01 11.83
C THR A 3 3.84 -5.14 10.59
N ILE A 4 3.71 -5.74 9.41
CA ILE A 4 3.62 -5.07 8.12
C ILE A 4 2.18 -5.07 7.64
N LEU A 5 1.61 -3.88 7.43
CA LEU A 5 0.27 -3.72 6.87
C LEU A 5 0.36 -3.60 5.35
N ILE A 6 -0.31 -4.48 4.63
CA ILE A 6 -0.31 -4.54 3.17
C ILE A 6 -1.68 -4.11 2.66
N PHE A 7 -1.73 -2.99 1.95
CA PHE A 7 -2.93 -2.54 1.26
C PHE A 7 -3.00 -3.18 -0.12
N ASN A 8 -3.95 -4.09 -0.33
CA ASN A 8 -4.26 -4.65 -1.64
C ASN A 8 -5.41 -3.85 -2.28
N GLY A 9 -5.05 -2.92 -3.17
CA GLY A 9 -5.97 -2.11 -3.95
C GLY A 9 -6.61 -2.82 -5.15
N SER A 10 -6.32 -4.11 -5.37
CA SER A 10 -6.91 -4.81 -6.52
C SER A 10 -8.42 -5.00 -6.36
N PRO A 11 -9.22 -4.67 -7.39
CA PRO A 11 -10.64 -5.06 -7.42
C PRO A 11 -10.84 -6.58 -7.50
N ARG A 12 -9.82 -7.32 -7.95
CA ARG A 12 -9.87 -8.77 -8.13
C ARG A 12 -9.26 -9.47 -6.91
N LYS A 13 -10.09 -10.18 -6.14
CA LYS A 13 -9.65 -10.93 -4.94
C LYS A 13 -8.50 -11.91 -5.20
N LYS A 14 -8.43 -12.50 -6.41
CA LYS A 14 -7.38 -13.44 -6.84
C LYS A 14 -6.58 -12.91 -8.04
N GLY A 15 -6.47 -11.57 -8.17
CA GLY A 15 -5.75 -10.91 -9.25
C GLY A 15 -4.23 -10.96 -9.09
N ASN A 16 -3.51 -10.44 -10.08
CA ASN A 16 -2.04 -10.42 -10.10
C ASN A 16 -1.45 -9.71 -8.87
N THR A 17 -1.96 -8.53 -8.50
CA THR A 17 -1.52 -7.81 -7.29
C THR A 17 -1.71 -8.64 -6.03
N ALA A 18 -2.85 -9.33 -5.87
CA ALA A 18 -3.13 -10.17 -4.70
C ALA A 18 -2.10 -11.31 -4.58
N VAL A 19 -1.74 -11.95 -5.69
CA VAL A 19 -0.70 -12.99 -5.71
C VAL A 19 0.66 -12.46 -5.22
N LEU A 20 1.02 -11.23 -5.59
CA LEU A 20 2.27 -10.62 -5.10
C LEU A 20 2.18 -10.26 -3.62
N CYS A 21 1.04 -9.76 -3.13
CA CYS A 21 0.81 -9.52 -1.71
C CYS A 21 0.95 -10.81 -0.88
N ASP A 22 0.34 -11.90 -1.34
CA ASP A 22 0.41 -13.21 -0.68
C ASP A 22 1.86 -13.72 -0.65
N SER A 23 2.58 -13.59 -1.76
CA SER A 23 3.99 -13.99 -1.84
C SER A 23 4.88 -13.15 -0.91
N LEU A 24 4.63 -11.84 -0.78
CA LEU A 24 5.35 -10.99 0.15
C LEU A 24 5.07 -11.41 1.60
N ALA A 25 3.80 -11.63 1.93
CA ALA A 25 3.38 -12.06 3.26
C ALA A 25 4.00 -13.40 3.66
N GLU A 26 4.08 -14.35 2.73
CA GLU A 26 4.75 -15.63 2.95
C GLU A 26 6.24 -15.45 3.29
N VAL A 27 6.94 -14.59 2.56
CA VAL A 27 8.37 -14.31 2.81
C VAL A 27 8.58 -13.65 4.17
N ILE A 28 7.74 -12.68 4.53
CA ILE A 28 7.79 -12.01 5.83
C ILE A 28 7.51 -13.01 6.97
N LYS A 29 6.48 -13.86 6.80
CA LYS A 29 6.13 -14.91 7.76
C LYS A 29 7.27 -15.91 7.96
N ASN A 30 7.90 -16.36 6.87
CA ASN A 30 9.05 -17.28 6.92
C ASN A 30 10.29 -16.66 7.60
N ARG A 31 10.27 -15.36 7.86
CA ARG A 31 11.29 -14.62 8.61
C ARG A 31 10.79 -14.15 9.97
N ASN A 32 9.77 -14.80 10.53
CA ASN A 32 9.17 -14.51 11.83
C ASN A 32 8.51 -13.12 11.94
N GLY A 33 8.26 -12.44 10.82
CA GLY A 33 7.46 -11.21 10.78
C GLY A 33 5.97 -11.49 10.79
N LYS A 34 5.17 -10.47 11.09
CA LYS A 34 3.70 -10.52 11.00
C LYS A 34 3.23 -9.66 9.84
N THR A 35 2.21 -10.13 9.14
CA THR A 35 1.56 -9.35 8.09
C THR A 35 0.06 -9.35 8.25
N GLU A 36 -0.55 -8.23 7.91
CA GLU A 36 -1.99 -8.13 7.69
C GLU A 36 -2.24 -7.60 6.27
N ILE A 37 -3.05 -8.31 5.49
CA ILE A 37 -3.43 -7.89 4.14
C ILE A 37 -4.85 -7.34 4.19
N LEU A 38 -5.02 -6.06 3.85
CA LEU A 38 -6.31 -5.42 3.69
C LEU A 38 -6.70 -5.44 2.21
N THR A 39 -7.67 -6.28 1.85
CA THR A 39 -8.26 -6.25 0.50
C THR A 39 -9.25 -5.10 0.42
N LEU A 40 -8.82 -3.98 -0.15
CA LEU A 40 -9.57 -2.72 -0.07
C LEU A 40 -10.91 -2.78 -0.81
N ASN A 41 -11.01 -3.60 -1.86
CA ASN A 41 -12.26 -3.76 -2.60
C ASN A 41 -13.35 -4.52 -1.82
N SER A 42 -13.04 -5.15 -0.69
CA SER A 42 -14.05 -5.75 0.18
C SER A 42 -14.46 -4.84 1.34
N LEU A 43 -13.95 -3.62 1.39
CA LEU A 43 -14.21 -2.65 2.45
C LEU A 43 -15.08 -1.51 1.92
N ASN A 44 -15.95 -1.00 2.77
CA ASN A 44 -16.71 0.21 2.52
C ASN A 44 -15.89 1.41 2.98
N ILE A 45 -15.27 2.12 2.04
CA ILE A 45 -14.48 3.32 2.31
C ILE A 45 -15.02 4.46 1.46
N ASN A 46 -15.57 5.47 2.10
CA ASN A 46 -16.03 6.68 1.42
C ASN A 46 -14.84 7.59 1.07
N PRO A 47 -14.94 8.39 0.00
CA PRO A 47 -13.95 9.43 -0.28
C PRO A 47 -13.88 10.45 0.85
N CYS A 48 -12.74 11.16 0.93
CA CYS A 48 -12.60 12.29 1.85
C CYS A 48 -13.62 13.39 1.50
N ARG A 49 -14.29 13.94 2.52
CA ARG A 49 -15.25 15.05 2.36
C ARG A 49 -14.62 16.45 2.46
N ALA A 50 -13.30 16.53 2.68
CA ALA A 50 -12.56 17.78 2.89
C ALA A 50 -13.20 18.72 3.94
N CYS A 51 -13.84 18.16 4.96
CA CYS A 51 -14.53 18.95 6.00
C CYS A 51 -13.61 19.42 7.12
N ASP A 52 -12.37 18.94 7.15
CA ASP A 52 -11.33 19.20 8.17
C ASP A 52 -11.73 18.94 9.63
N SER A 53 -12.78 18.14 9.86
CA SER A 53 -13.20 17.81 11.22
C SER A 53 -12.12 17.06 12.00
N CYS A 54 -11.35 16.18 11.34
CA CYS A 54 -10.19 15.50 11.94
C CYS A 54 -9.08 16.45 12.38
N MET A 55 -8.98 17.65 11.80
CA MET A 55 -7.99 18.66 12.19
C MET A 55 -8.44 19.52 13.36
N ARG A 56 -9.75 19.58 13.62
CA ARG A 56 -10.34 20.47 14.64
C ARG A 56 -10.81 19.73 15.88
N ASN A 57 -11.14 18.45 15.78
CA ASN A 57 -11.62 17.67 16.92
C ASN A 57 -10.45 17.24 17.83
N LYS A 58 -10.77 16.96 19.10
CA LYS A 58 -9.76 16.61 20.10
C LYS A 58 -9.14 15.23 19.86
N ASP A 59 -9.88 14.34 19.21
CA ASP A 59 -9.47 12.95 18.99
C ASP A 59 -8.51 12.83 17.80
N GLY A 60 -8.40 13.86 16.95
CA GLY A 60 -7.56 13.85 15.76
C GLY A 60 -8.02 12.85 14.69
N MET A 61 -9.27 12.39 14.75
CA MET A 61 -9.79 11.27 13.93
C MET A 61 -10.89 11.72 12.97
N CYS A 62 -11.06 11.01 11.85
CA CYS A 62 -12.11 11.30 10.87
C CYS A 62 -13.50 10.99 11.45
N VAL A 63 -14.48 11.84 11.15
CA VAL A 63 -15.88 11.70 11.60
C VAL A 63 -16.74 10.77 10.72
N GLN A 64 -16.17 10.24 9.63
CA GLN A 64 -16.90 9.32 8.75
C GLN A 64 -16.95 7.93 9.40
N GLU A 65 -18.15 7.38 9.55
CA GLU A 65 -18.40 6.04 10.09
C GLU A 65 -18.39 5.01 8.96
N ASP A 66 -17.18 4.54 8.64
CA ASP A 66 -16.92 3.48 7.66
C ASP A 66 -15.63 2.73 8.02
N ASP A 67 -15.19 1.79 7.16
CA ASP A 67 -14.12 0.85 7.51
C ASP A 67 -12.76 1.52 7.75
N MET A 68 -12.57 2.79 7.35
CA MET A 68 -11.34 3.52 7.66
C MET A 68 -11.13 3.72 9.16
N LYS A 69 -12.20 3.73 9.97
CA LYS A 69 -12.12 3.88 11.43
C LYS A 69 -11.20 2.83 12.05
N ASP A 70 -11.33 1.57 11.61
CA ASP A 70 -10.47 0.47 12.06
C ASP A 70 -9.09 0.49 11.41
N ILE A 71 -9.00 0.94 10.14
CA ILE A 71 -7.74 1.01 9.40
C ILE A 71 -6.77 2.02 10.03
N TYR A 72 -7.26 3.12 10.60
CA TYR A 72 -6.39 4.11 11.24
C TYR A 72 -5.54 3.51 12.37
N GLY A 73 -6.14 2.72 13.26
CA GLY A 73 -5.41 2.01 14.32
C GLY A 73 -4.35 1.08 13.76
N LYS A 74 -4.71 0.28 12.75
CA LYS A 74 -3.78 -0.64 12.07
C LYS A 74 -2.59 0.08 11.44
N ILE A 75 -2.81 1.26 10.85
CA ILE A 75 -1.73 2.09 10.28
C ILE A 75 -0.78 2.57 11.39
N LEU A 76 -1.33 3.06 12.50
CA LEU A 76 -0.56 3.57 13.63
C LEU A 76 0.28 2.46 14.28
N ASP A 77 -0.29 1.27 14.44
CA ASP A 77 0.37 0.12 15.08
C ASP A 77 1.39 -0.60 14.17
N ALA A 78 1.24 -0.50 12.84
CA ALA A 78 2.13 -1.15 11.90
C ALA A 78 3.56 -0.55 11.91
N HIS A 79 4.57 -1.41 11.84
CA HIS A 79 5.97 -0.99 11.70
C HIS A 79 6.28 -0.57 10.25
N GLY A 80 5.53 -1.13 9.29
CA GLY A 80 5.68 -0.80 7.88
C GLY A 80 4.38 -0.91 7.10
N LEU A 81 4.31 -0.16 6.01
CA LEU A 81 3.17 -0.04 5.12
C LEU A 81 3.59 -0.44 3.71
N VAL A 82 2.83 -1.34 3.09
CA VAL A 82 3.03 -1.74 1.70
C VAL A 82 1.80 -1.34 0.88
N PHE A 83 2.02 -0.53 -0.15
CA PHE A 83 0.98 -0.01 -1.03
C PHE A 83 0.97 -0.81 -2.33
N ALA A 84 0.03 -1.75 -2.44
CA ALA A 84 -0.05 -2.65 -3.59
C ALA A 84 -1.30 -2.35 -4.43
N ALA A 85 -1.14 -2.13 -5.73
CA ALA A 85 -2.28 -1.86 -6.61
C ALA A 85 -2.01 -2.23 -8.07
N PRO A 86 -3.06 -2.53 -8.84
CA PRO A 86 -2.99 -2.43 -10.29
C PRO A 86 -2.91 -0.96 -10.72
N ILE A 87 -2.31 -0.71 -11.88
CA ILE A 87 -2.32 0.58 -12.57
C ILE A 87 -3.52 0.63 -13.50
N TYR A 88 -4.39 1.61 -13.29
CA TYR A 88 -5.53 1.93 -14.13
C TYR A 88 -5.46 3.41 -14.51
N TRP A 89 -5.52 3.69 -15.81
CA TRP A 89 -5.40 5.06 -16.33
C TRP A 89 -4.21 5.81 -15.72
N PHE A 90 -3.02 5.20 -15.83
CA PHE A 90 -1.73 5.77 -15.44
C PHE A 90 -1.56 6.03 -13.93
N MET A 91 -2.49 5.57 -13.10
CA MET A 91 -2.43 5.73 -11.64
C MET A 91 -2.76 4.41 -10.94
N TYR A 92 -2.36 4.27 -9.69
CA TYR A 92 -2.83 3.14 -8.88
C TYR A 92 -4.36 3.19 -8.69
N SER A 93 -4.97 2.03 -8.47
CA SER A 93 -6.42 1.86 -8.31
C SER A 93 -7.10 2.88 -7.39
N ALA A 94 -8.35 3.24 -7.70
CA ALA A 94 -9.17 4.12 -6.86
C ALA A 94 -9.33 3.59 -5.43
N GLN A 95 -9.43 2.26 -5.25
CA GLN A 95 -9.49 1.61 -3.94
C GLN A 95 -8.30 1.98 -3.05
N LEU A 96 -7.08 1.93 -3.61
CA LEU A 96 -5.88 2.36 -2.88
C LEU A 96 -5.88 3.87 -2.62
N LYS A 97 -6.33 4.67 -3.59
CA LYS A 97 -6.40 6.13 -3.46
C LYS A 97 -7.35 6.59 -2.35
N LEU A 98 -8.47 5.89 -2.15
CA LEU A 98 -9.41 6.17 -1.06
C LEU A 98 -8.72 6.11 0.32
N VAL A 99 -7.92 5.07 0.56
CA VAL A 99 -7.14 4.95 1.81
C VAL A 99 -6.11 6.08 1.90
N ILE A 100 -5.32 6.28 0.84
CA ILE A 100 -4.26 7.31 0.81
C ILE A 100 -4.83 8.70 1.10
N ASP A 101 -5.92 9.10 0.44
CA ASP A 101 -6.54 10.42 0.64
C ASP A 101 -7.06 10.57 2.07
N ARG A 102 -7.53 9.48 2.65
CA ARG A 102 -8.07 9.47 4.02
C ARG A 102 -7.00 9.36 5.10
N MET A 103 -5.76 9.03 4.77
CA MET A 103 -4.62 9.14 5.68
C MET A 103 -4.35 10.59 6.11
N TYR A 104 -4.88 11.59 5.39
CA TYR A 104 -4.88 13.00 5.82
C TYR A 104 -5.36 13.16 7.26
N ALA A 105 -6.36 12.39 7.69
CA ALA A 105 -6.90 12.47 9.05
C ALA A 105 -5.85 12.19 10.14
N LEU A 106 -4.84 11.35 9.87
CA LEU A 106 -3.79 11.01 10.83
C LEU A 106 -2.97 12.24 11.25
N PHE A 107 -2.90 13.27 10.41
CA PHE A 107 -2.19 14.53 10.71
C PHE A 107 -2.99 15.49 11.59
N GLY A 108 -4.23 15.14 11.96
CA GLY A 108 -4.95 15.79 13.06
C GLY A 108 -4.37 15.44 14.43
N MET A 109 -3.59 14.37 14.51
CA MET A 109 -2.81 14.00 15.70
C MET A 109 -1.54 14.86 15.79
N LYS A 110 -0.99 15.03 17.00
CA LYS A 110 0.27 15.78 17.17
C LYS A 110 1.45 15.03 16.53
N GLY A 111 2.22 15.74 15.70
CA GLY A 111 3.46 15.24 15.09
C GLY A 111 3.26 14.53 13.75
N ASN A 112 4.28 13.79 13.30
CA ASN A 112 4.19 12.95 12.10
C ASN A 112 4.05 11.48 12.51
N PRO A 113 2.83 10.93 12.60
CA PRO A 113 2.62 9.54 13.05
C PRO A 113 3.13 8.49 12.05
N LEU A 114 3.50 8.90 10.83
CA LEU A 114 3.96 8.01 9.76
C LEU A 114 5.48 8.06 9.56
N GLY A 115 6.16 9.01 10.23
CA GLY A 115 7.61 9.18 10.13
C GLY A 115 8.37 7.93 10.61
N GLY A 116 9.40 7.56 9.86
CA GLY A 116 10.27 6.42 10.20
C GLY A 116 9.66 5.03 9.93
N LYS A 117 8.38 4.93 9.59
CA LYS A 117 7.78 3.64 9.18
C LYS A 117 8.42 3.15 7.88
N ILE A 118 8.58 1.83 7.78
CA ILE A 118 8.98 1.20 6.52
C ILE A 118 7.90 1.46 5.46
N MET A 119 8.28 1.87 4.25
CA MET A 119 7.34 2.07 3.15
C MET A 119 7.82 1.35 1.88
N ALA A 120 6.91 0.64 1.24
CA ALA A 120 7.16 -0.03 -0.03
C ALA A 120 5.94 0.00 -0.94
N GLY A 121 6.15 -0.16 -2.24
CA GLY A 121 5.09 -0.24 -3.25
C GLY A 121 5.16 -1.51 -4.08
N ILE A 122 3.99 -2.02 -4.51
CA ILE A 122 3.87 -3.10 -5.49
C ILE A 122 2.87 -2.70 -6.57
N LEU A 123 3.34 -2.43 -7.78
CA LEU A 123 2.50 -1.93 -8.87
C LEU A 123 2.45 -2.90 -10.04
N VAL A 124 1.26 -3.23 -10.53
CA VAL A 124 1.09 -4.17 -11.65
C VAL A 124 0.31 -3.52 -12.78
N TYR A 125 0.78 -3.63 -14.01
CA TYR A 125 0.17 -2.97 -15.18
C TYR A 125 0.12 -3.87 -16.41
N GLY A 126 -0.69 -3.48 -17.39
CA GLY A 126 -0.57 -3.98 -18.76
C GLY A 126 0.27 -2.99 -19.59
N GLY A 127 1.06 -3.51 -20.54
CA GLY A 127 2.02 -2.73 -21.32
C GLY A 127 3.40 -3.38 -21.34
N SER A 128 4.32 -2.84 -22.14
CA SER A 128 5.71 -3.35 -22.22
C SER A 128 6.54 -2.99 -21.00
N ASP A 129 6.39 -1.77 -20.50
CA ASP A 129 7.18 -1.18 -19.43
C ASP A 129 6.41 -0.04 -18.73
N GLU A 130 7.04 0.60 -17.74
CA GLU A 130 6.44 1.67 -16.93
C GLU A 130 6.17 2.97 -17.71
N HIS A 131 6.81 3.19 -18.85
CA HIS A 131 6.59 4.37 -19.69
C HIS A 131 5.39 4.14 -20.61
N ASP A 132 5.35 3.01 -21.32
CA ASP A 132 4.24 2.61 -22.19
C ASP A 132 2.92 2.49 -21.41
N SER A 133 2.96 1.82 -20.25
CA SER A 133 1.79 1.66 -19.38
C SER A 133 1.40 2.93 -18.61
N GLY A 134 2.25 3.96 -18.63
CA GLY A 134 2.14 5.15 -17.78
C GLY A 134 2.28 4.89 -16.28
N ALA A 135 2.71 3.69 -15.87
CA ALA A 135 2.94 3.34 -14.46
C ALA A 135 3.98 4.24 -13.78
N ILE A 136 4.88 4.87 -14.56
CA ILE A 136 5.86 5.84 -14.06
C ILE A 136 5.22 6.96 -13.23
N ASN A 137 3.99 7.37 -13.57
CA ASN A 137 3.25 8.39 -12.83
C ASN A 137 2.87 7.92 -11.43
N ALA A 138 2.37 6.69 -11.30
CA ALA A 138 2.04 6.07 -10.02
C ALA A 138 3.28 5.81 -9.16
N ILE A 139 4.39 5.37 -9.77
CA ILE A 139 5.68 5.16 -9.11
C ILE A 139 6.16 6.48 -8.49
N ASN A 140 6.17 7.56 -9.28
CA ASN A 140 6.59 8.87 -8.82
C ASN A 140 5.65 9.44 -7.74
N ALA A 141 4.33 9.24 -7.88
CA ALA A 141 3.37 9.66 -6.87
C ALA A 141 3.62 8.98 -5.52
N LEU A 142 3.81 7.65 -5.49
CA LEU A 142 4.15 6.92 -4.26
C LEU A 142 5.50 7.36 -3.68
N LYS A 143 6.53 7.51 -4.53
CA LYS A 143 7.86 7.95 -4.08
C LYS A 143 7.81 9.34 -3.43
N THR A 144 7.11 10.28 -4.05
CA THR A 144 6.90 11.63 -3.51
C THR A 144 6.16 11.58 -2.18
N MET A 145 5.07 10.79 -2.12
CA MET A 145 4.32 10.60 -0.88
C MET A 145 5.20 10.03 0.23
N PHE A 146 5.95 8.95 -0.01
CA PHE A 146 6.77 8.33 1.02
C PHE A 146 7.85 9.28 1.56
N ASN A 147 8.48 10.06 0.69
CA ASN A 147 9.45 11.09 1.09
C ASN A 147 8.79 12.18 1.94
N TYR A 148 7.64 12.69 1.52
CA TYR A 148 6.88 13.69 2.27
C TYR A 148 6.49 13.18 3.67
N LEU A 149 6.10 11.91 3.77
CA LEU A 149 5.75 11.27 5.03
C LEU A 149 6.96 10.98 5.93
N GLY A 150 8.19 11.19 5.46
CA GLY A 150 9.41 10.82 6.19
C GLY A 150 9.55 9.31 6.39
N GLY A 151 9.00 8.52 5.46
CA GLY A 151 9.05 7.06 5.52
C GLY A 151 10.42 6.53 5.14
N GLU A 152 10.76 5.37 5.69
CA GLU A 152 11.93 4.62 5.25
C GLU A 152 11.58 3.78 4.02
N ILE A 153 11.92 4.32 2.85
CA ILE A 153 11.59 3.70 1.57
C ILE A 153 12.49 2.47 1.33
N LYS A 154 11.87 1.28 1.19
CA LYS A 154 12.59 0.06 0.80
C LYS A 154 12.67 -0.08 -0.70
N GLU A 155 11.53 -0.15 -1.36
CA GLU A 155 11.44 -0.24 -2.81
C GLU A 155 10.01 -0.02 -3.29
N ILE A 156 9.85 0.47 -4.52
CA ILE A 156 8.59 0.42 -5.26
C ILE A 156 8.84 -0.56 -6.40
N ILE A 157 8.43 -1.82 -6.21
CA ILE A 157 8.56 -2.83 -7.25
C ILE A 157 7.37 -2.74 -8.19
N HIS A 158 7.61 -3.01 -9.46
CA HIS A 158 6.57 -2.96 -10.47
C HIS A 158 6.84 -3.93 -11.62
N GLY A 159 5.79 -4.27 -12.36
CA GLY A 159 5.94 -5.05 -13.58
C GLY A 159 4.64 -5.38 -14.29
N THR A 160 4.80 -6.04 -15.44
CA THR A 160 3.72 -6.32 -16.37
C THR A 160 3.00 -7.64 -16.09
N ALA A 161 1.67 -7.63 -16.24
CA ALA A 161 0.81 -8.81 -16.34
C ALA A 161 -0.51 -8.44 -17.02
N MET A 162 -0.88 -9.17 -18.08
CA MET A 162 -2.09 -8.91 -18.87
C MET A 162 -3.29 -9.67 -18.31
N ASP A 163 -3.20 -11.00 -18.28
CA ASP A 163 -4.30 -11.85 -17.83
C ASP A 163 -4.19 -12.19 -16.35
N ILE A 164 -5.33 -12.61 -15.78
CA ILE A 164 -5.39 -13.04 -14.38
C ILE A 164 -4.45 -14.24 -14.18
N GLY A 165 -3.49 -14.09 -13.27
CA GLY A 165 -2.56 -15.15 -12.90
C GLY A 165 -1.25 -15.15 -13.69
N ASP A 166 -1.12 -14.31 -14.73
CA ASP A 166 0.12 -14.21 -15.51
C ASP A 166 1.33 -13.84 -14.67
N ILE A 167 1.11 -13.11 -13.58
CA ILE A 167 2.21 -12.72 -12.70
C ILE A 167 2.98 -13.89 -12.11
N ARG A 168 2.35 -15.08 -12.00
CA ARG A 168 3.00 -16.31 -11.55
C ARG A 168 4.10 -16.76 -12.51
N LYS A 169 3.97 -16.44 -13.80
CA LYS A 169 4.96 -16.74 -14.84
C LYS A 169 6.08 -15.69 -14.87
N ASN A 170 5.84 -14.49 -14.36
CA ASN A 170 6.83 -13.41 -14.27
C ASN A 170 7.83 -13.67 -13.13
N LYS A 171 8.79 -14.57 -13.38
CA LYS A 171 9.81 -14.98 -12.39
C LYS A 171 10.64 -13.80 -11.87
N ILE A 172 10.88 -12.79 -12.72
CA ILE A 172 11.63 -11.59 -12.36
C ILE A 172 10.88 -10.83 -11.26
N LEU A 173 9.60 -10.51 -11.49
CA LEU A 173 8.83 -9.76 -10.49
C LEU A 173 8.58 -10.59 -9.22
N MET A 174 8.32 -11.89 -9.35
CA MET A 174 8.19 -12.79 -8.20
C MET A 174 9.47 -12.83 -7.34
N ASN A 175 10.65 -12.78 -7.95
CA ASN A 175 11.91 -12.70 -7.22
C ASN A 175 12.12 -11.33 -6.56
N LYS A 176 11.79 -10.22 -7.26
CA LYS A 176 11.81 -8.88 -6.66
C LYS A 176 10.92 -8.77 -5.41
N VAL A 177 9.74 -9.41 -5.41
CA VAL A 177 8.86 -9.49 -4.23
C VAL A 177 9.55 -10.22 -3.07
N LYS A 178 10.23 -11.33 -3.35
CA LYS A 178 10.99 -12.07 -2.34
C LYS A 178 12.11 -11.20 -1.75
N GLU A 179 12.89 -10.56 -2.60
CA GLU A 179 13.96 -9.65 -2.18
C GLU A 179 13.43 -8.48 -1.35
N LEU A 180 12.30 -7.90 -1.74
CA LEU A 180 11.63 -6.86 -0.95
C LEU A 180 11.26 -7.36 0.44
N GLY A 181 10.68 -8.55 0.56
CA GLY A 181 10.38 -9.17 1.86
C GLY A 181 11.63 -9.36 2.73
N ILE A 182 12.76 -9.74 2.12
CA ILE A 182 14.05 -9.84 2.82
C ILE A 182 14.50 -8.45 3.31
N LYS A 183 14.47 -7.43 2.46
CA LYS A 183 14.87 -6.04 2.79
C LYS A 183 14.01 -5.43 3.89
N ILE A 184 12.71 -5.71 3.90
CA ILE A 184 11.79 -5.28 4.95
C ILE A 184 12.20 -5.92 6.29
N MET A 185 12.51 -7.22 6.30
CA MET A 185 12.82 -7.96 7.53
C MET A 185 14.24 -7.75 8.06
N GLN A 186 15.19 -7.26 7.25
CA GLN A 186 16.55 -6.98 7.72
C GLN A 186 16.66 -5.88 8.77
N LYS A 187 15.61 -5.06 8.94
CA LYS A 187 15.60 -3.92 9.86
C LYS A 187 14.55 -4.03 10.99
N LEU A 188 13.92 -5.19 11.09
CA LEU A 188 12.90 -5.50 12.07
C LEU A 188 13.52 -6.38 13.16
#